data_AF-A0A1X0S028-F1
#
_entry.id   AF-A0A1X0S028-F1
#
_cell.length_a   1.000
_cell.length_b   1.000
_cell.length_c   1.000
_cell.angle_alpha   90.00
_cell.angle_beta   90.00
_cell.angle_gamma   90.00
#
_symmetry.space_group_name_H-M   'P 1'
#
loop_
_entity.id
_entity.type
_entity.pdbx_description
1 polymer ?
#
loop_
_entity_poly.entity_id
_entity_poly.type
_entity_poly.pdbx_seq_one_letter_code
_entity_poly.pdbx_strand_id
1 'polypeptide(L)'
;MPQDPAQLREAKLNMATTLLACGVDPNRSVLFEQSRVRAHSELAWIFNCITPVGWLGRMTQWKSKLEKSKDIGHGSALADESLKVDLKMGLFDYPVLQAADILLYKGTHVPVGQDQMQHLELARDIADLFNKTFKTDMFPKPKAIVPPATQRVMSLRDPYSKMSKSDISDMSRINLTDSPALIKKKIMKATTDSVTGISYDPKVRPGISNLVSIYSAVKEISTEDALEKCAHITSTKEFKETVAEAVIERLKPIQTELARLQADQGYVKQVLDQGANKAEEVANKTMEEVYKAVGLR
;
A
#
# COMPACT_ATOMS: atom_id res chain seq x y z
N MET A 1 7.88 8.93 -11.09
CA MET A 1 7.32 9.93 -12.01
C MET A 1 7.46 11.29 -11.35
N PRO A 2 7.82 12.34 -12.11
CA PRO A 2 7.82 13.71 -11.58
C PRO A 2 6.49 13.98 -10.90
N GLN A 3 6.52 14.55 -9.70
CA GLN A 3 5.35 14.98 -8.95
C GLN A 3 5.37 16.49 -8.88
N ASP A 4 4.21 17.12 -8.95
CA ASP A 4 4.11 18.54 -8.64
C ASP A 4 4.49 18.77 -7.15
N PRO A 5 5.43 19.68 -6.84
CA PRO A 5 5.89 19.88 -5.47
C PRO A 5 4.80 20.33 -4.50
N ALA A 6 3.83 21.15 -4.95
CA ALA A 6 2.75 21.61 -4.08
C ALA A 6 1.80 20.45 -3.77
N GLN A 7 1.40 19.69 -4.78
CA GLN A 7 0.56 18.49 -4.62
C GLN A 7 1.22 17.43 -3.74
N LEU A 8 2.54 17.21 -3.87
CA LEU A 8 3.24 16.24 -3.03
C LEU A 8 3.25 16.66 -1.56
N ARG A 9 3.49 17.96 -1.26
CA ARG A 9 3.45 18.47 0.12
C ARG A 9 2.07 18.27 0.75
N GLU A 10 1.02 18.59 -0.01
CA GLU A 10 -0.35 18.41 0.45
C GLU A 10 -0.69 16.92 0.64
N ALA A 11 -0.33 16.07 -0.32
CA ALA A 11 -0.60 14.63 -0.28
C ALA A 11 0.06 13.93 0.93
N LYS A 12 1.27 14.35 1.31
CA LYS A 12 1.94 13.83 2.52
C LYS A 12 1.16 14.15 3.79
N LEU A 13 0.74 15.41 3.94
CA LEU A 13 -0.04 15.83 5.10
C LEU A 13 -1.41 15.13 5.11
N ASN A 14 -2.09 15.07 3.97
CA ASN A 14 -3.37 14.39 3.83
C ASN A 14 -3.27 12.89 4.18
N MET A 15 -2.19 12.21 3.78
CA MET A 15 -1.94 10.81 4.15
C MET A 15 -1.77 10.66 5.66
N ALA A 16 -0.95 11.50 6.30
CA ALA A 16 -0.75 11.45 7.75
C ALA A 16 -2.07 11.67 8.51
N THR A 17 -2.83 12.71 8.14
CA THR A 17 -4.17 12.99 8.70
C THR A 17 -5.10 11.78 8.52
N THR A 18 -5.08 11.15 7.34
CA THR A 18 -5.92 9.97 7.06
C THR A 18 -5.55 8.77 7.92
N LEU A 19 -4.25 8.50 8.11
CA LEU A 19 -3.77 7.40 8.96
C LEU A 19 -4.18 7.60 10.42
N LEU A 20 -4.03 8.83 10.94
CA LEU A 20 -4.49 9.19 12.28
C LEU A 20 -6.01 9.02 12.42
N ALA A 21 -6.79 9.49 11.43
CA ALA A 21 -8.24 9.34 11.41
C ALA A 21 -8.70 7.87 11.36
N CYS A 22 -7.89 6.99 10.76
CA CYS A 22 -8.14 5.54 10.76
C CYS A 22 -7.77 4.86 12.08
N GLY A 23 -7.22 5.59 13.06
CA GLY A 23 -6.90 5.08 14.40
C GLY A 23 -5.44 4.72 14.64
N VAL A 24 -4.50 5.17 13.78
CA VAL A 24 -3.07 5.07 14.12
C VAL A 24 -2.78 5.98 15.31
N ASP A 25 -2.47 5.39 16.45
CA ASP A 25 -2.17 6.11 17.70
C ASP A 25 -0.67 6.42 17.81
N PRO A 26 -0.25 7.71 17.80
CA PRO A 26 1.16 8.13 17.92
C PRO A 26 1.84 7.76 19.24
N ASN A 27 1.07 7.40 20.26
CA ASN A 27 1.60 6.93 21.54
C ASN A 27 2.00 5.45 21.49
N ARG A 28 1.41 4.69 20.56
CA ARG A 28 1.64 3.24 20.38
C ARG A 28 2.49 2.93 19.15
N SER A 29 2.50 3.83 18.18
CA SER A 29 3.16 3.67 16.89
C SER A 29 3.97 4.92 16.53
N VAL A 30 5.07 4.74 15.80
CA VAL A 30 5.87 5.85 15.28
C VAL A 30 5.39 6.19 13.87
N LEU A 31 4.66 7.30 13.73
CA LEU A 31 4.21 7.82 12.42
C LEU A 31 5.10 8.98 12.00
N PHE A 32 5.79 8.85 10.87
CA PHE A 32 6.75 9.86 10.40
C PHE A 32 6.84 9.91 8.87
N GLU A 33 7.46 10.97 8.35
CA GLU A 33 7.76 11.11 6.93
C GLU A 33 9.17 10.56 6.65
N GLN A 34 9.28 9.58 5.74
CA GLN A 34 10.56 8.95 5.35
C GLN A 34 11.66 9.98 5.05
N SER A 35 11.34 11.05 4.31
CA SER A 35 12.30 12.07 3.91
C SER A 35 12.93 12.86 5.05
N ARG A 36 12.40 12.75 6.27
CA ARG A 36 12.92 13.44 7.46
C ARG A 36 14.02 12.67 8.17
N VAL A 37 14.20 11.39 7.83
CA VAL A 37 15.21 10.53 8.44
C VAL A 37 16.25 10.18 7.38
N ARG A 38 17.40 10.87 7.42
CA ARG A 38 18.44 10.79 6.38
C ARG A 38 19.04 9.39 6.24
N ALA A 39 19.07 8.65 7.34
CA ALA A 39 19.61 7.30 7.44
C ALA A 39 18.97 6.30 6.44
N HIS A 40 17.73 6.53 6.00
CA HIS A 40 17.11 5.73 4.94
C HIS A 40 17.92 5.74 3.65
N SER A 41 18.29 6.94 3.18
CA SER A 41 19.06 7.12 1.95
C SER A 41 20.51 6.64 2.11
N GLU A 42 21.09 6.84 3.30
CA GLU A 42 22.47 6.40 3.61
C GLU A 42 22.56 4.86 3.59
N LEU A 43 21.64 4.18 4.26
CA LEU A 43 21.60 2.72 4.26
C LEU A 43 21.29 2.15 2.87
N ALA A 44 20.36 2.76 2.12
CA ALA A 44 20.06 2.36 0.75
C ALA A 44 21.31 2.42 -0.14
N TRP A 45 22.14 3.46 0.01
CA TRP A 45 23.40 3.56 -0.74
C TRP A 45 24.38 2.44 -0.38
N ILE A 46 24.54 2.12 0.89
CA ILE A 46 25.39 1.00 1.34
C ILE A 46 24.86 -0.33 0.79
N PHE A 47 23.54 -0.54 0.81
CA PHE A 47 22.93 -1.75 0.24
C PHE A 47 23.08 -1.83 -1.28
N ASN A 48 23.05 -0.70 -2.00
CA ASN A 48 23.32 -0.66 -3.44
C ASN A 48 24.74 -1.15 -3.77
N CYS A 49 25.72 -0.95 -2.90
CA CYS A 49 27.08 -1.42 -3.11
C CYS A 49 27.25 -2.94 -2.98
N ILE A 50 26.30 -3.66 -2.37
CA ILE A 50 26.35 -5.13 -2.23
C ILE A 50 25.31 -5.84 -3.08
N THR A 51 24.20 -5.17 -3.42
CA THR A 51 23.08 -5.79 -4.13
C THR A 51 23.41 -6.00 -5.61
N PRO A 52 23.40 -7.25 -6.13
CA PRO A 52 23.67 -7.49 -7.53
C PRO A 52 22.61 -6.87 -8.44
N VAL A 53 23.03 -6.12 -9.47
CA VAL A 53 22.12 -5.48 -10.45
C VAL A 53 21.13 -6.48 -11.07
N GLY A 54 21.56 -7.72 -11.30
CA GLY A 54 20.71 -8.78 -11.86
C GLY A 54 19.50 -9.14 -10.99
N TRP A 55 19.53 -8.89 -9.68
CA TRP A 55 18.39 -9.12 -8.78
C TRP A 55 17.25 -8.15 -9.10
N LEU A 56 17.58 -6.87 -9.26
CA LEU A 56 16.64 -5.81 -9.63
C LEU A 56 16.11 -5.98 -11.06
N GLY A 57 16.98 -6.35 -12.02
CA GLY A 57 16.59 -6.57 -13.41
C GLY A 57 15.55 -7.68 -13.63
N ARG A 58 15.37 -8.59 -12.65
CA ARG A 58 14.37 -9.67 -12.71
C ARG A 58 13.05 -9.34 -12.03
N MET A 59 12.93 -8.19 -11.37
CA MET A 59 11.72 -7.80 -10.64
C MET A 59 10.53 -7.62 -11.58
N THR A 60 9.38 -8.17 -11.18
CA THR A 60 8.15 -8.16 -11.98
C THR A 60 7.59 -6.75 -12.18
N GLN A 61 7.70 -5.86 -11.19
CA GLN A 61 7.29 -4.47 -11.33
C GLN A 61 8.18 -3.71 -12.31
N TRP A 62 9.48 -4.02 -12.35
CA TRP A 62 10.40 -3.44 -13.34
C TRP A 62 10.05 -3.91 -14.76
N LYS A 63 9.92 -5.23 -14.96
CA LYS A 63 9.55 -5.81 -16.26
C LYS A 63 8.19 -5.32 -16.76
N SER A 64 7.17 -5.30 -15.90
CA SER A 64 5.84 -4.82 -16.30
C SER A 64 5.80 -3.33 -16.63
N LYS A 65 6.68 -2.49 -16.04
CA LYS A 65 6.80 -1.07 -16.41
C LYS A 65 7.63 -0.85 -17.67
N LEU A 66 8.63 -1.70 -17.93
CA LEU A 66 9.28 -1.78 -19.24
C LEU A 66 8.26 -2.16 -20.32
N GLU A 67 7.41 -3.15 -20.07
CA GLU A 67 6.38 -3.60 -21.01
C GLU A 67 5.25 -2.58 -21.16
N LYS A 68 4.79 -1.92 -20.10
CA LYS A 68 3.80 -0.83 -20.26
C LYS A 68 4.34 0.38 -21.02
N SER A 69 5.66 0.53 -21.15
CA SER A 69 6.24 1.58 -21.99
C SER A 69 6.11 1.30 -23.50
N LYS A 70 5.75 0.06 -23.93
CA LYS A 70 5.29 -0.25 -25.31
C LYS A 70 4.46 -1.55 -25.39
N ASP A 71 3.40 -1.53 -26.21
CA ASP A 71 2.65 -2.66 -26.79
C ASP A 71 3.52 -3.66 -27.60
N ILE A 72 4.66 -4.14 -27.07
CA ILE A 72 5.63 -4.98 -27.78
C ILE A 72 6.21 -6.05 -26.83
N GLY A 73 6.19 -7.30 -27.30
CA GLY A 73 6.46 -8.52 -26.55
C GLY A 73 7.87 -8.72 -25.97
N HIS A 74 7.96 -9.74 -25.13
CA HIS A 74 9.10 -10.11 -24.29
C HIS A 74 10.36 -10.46 -25.11
N GLY A 75 11.38 -9.60 -25.12
CA GLY A 75 12.69 -10.02 -25.65
C GLY A 75 13.83 -9.00 -25.65
N SER A 76 13.60 -7.72 -25.95
CA SER A 76 14.71 -6.78 -26.24
C SER A 76 14.75 -5.49 -25.42
N ALA A 77 14.02 -5.40 -24.31
CA ALA A 77 13.83 -4.14 -23.58
C ALA A 77 15.11 -3.53 -22.95
N LEU A 78 16.18 -4.31 -22.77
CA LEU A 78 17.44 -3.83 -22.18
C LEU A 78 18.46 -3.30 -23.20
N ALA A 79 18.28 -3.61 -24.50
CA ALA A 79 19.24 -3.28 -25.56
C ALA A 79 18.86 -2.01 -26.35
N ASP A 80 17.61 -1.56 -26.26
CA ASP A 80 17.14 -0.36 -26.95
C ASP A 80 17.37 0.88 -26.08
N GLU A 81 18.33 1.72 -26.47
CA GLU A 81 18.66 2.98 -25.77
C GLU A 81 17.48 3.96 -25.72
N SER A 82 16.54 3.87 -26.67
CA SER A 82 15.35 4.73 -26.69
C SER A 82 14.35 4.40 -25.58
N LEU A 83 14.34 3.15 -25.08
CA LEU A 83 13.49 2.71 -23.95
C LEU A 83 13.98 3.22 -22.58
N LYS A 84 15.26 3.62 -22.48
CA LYS A 84 15.87 4.07 -21.22
C LYS A 84 15.52 5.52 -20.84
N VAL A 85 15.00 6.32 -21.78
CA VAL A 85 14.85 7.77 -21.60
C VAL A 85 13.76 8.14 -20.58
N ASP A 86 12.67 7.36 -20.53
CA ASP A 86 11.54 7.61 -19.63
C ASP A 86 11.67 6.92 -18.27
N LEU A 87 12.43 5.83 -18.19
CA LEU A 87 12.64 5.09 -16.95
C LEU A 87 13.72 5.76 -16.10
N LYS A 88 13.34 6.12 -14.87
CA LYS A 88 14.26 6.79 -13.93
C LYS A 88 14.93 5.75 -13.02
N MET A 89 16.20 5.95 -12.67
CA MET A 89 16.97 5.04 -11.82
C MET A 89 16.24 4.73 -10.50
N GLY A 90 15.61 5.73 -9.87
CA GLY A 90 14.85 5.50 -8.64
C GLY A 90 13.71 4.49 -8.79
N LEU A 91 13.14 4.28 -9.99
CA LEU A 91 12.15 3.23 -10.22
C LEU A 91 12.77 1.83 -10.30
N PHE A 92 14.02 1.72 -10.72
CA PHE A 92 14.77 0.48 -10.70
C PHE A 92 15.26 0.14 -9.28
N ASP A 93 15.65 1.19 -8.54
CA ASP A 93 16.38 1.09 -7.27
C ASP A 93 15.49 1.11 -6.03
N TYR A 94 14.23 1.57 -6.13
CA TYR A 94 13.36 1.66 -4.94
C TYR A 94 13.20 0.35 -4.14
N PRO A 95 13.31 -0.86 -4.71
CA PRO A 95 13.29 -2.08 -3.89
C PRO A 95 14.44 -2.15 -2.89
N VAL A 96 15.61 -1.57 -3.20
CA VAL A 96 16.73 -1.49 -2.25
C VAL A 96 16.47 -0.43 -1.19
N LEU A 97 15.90 0.73 -1.58
CA LEU A 97 15.43 1.73 -0.61
C LEU A 97 14.37 1.15 0.33
N GLN A 98 13.45 0.33 -0.18
CA GLN A 98 12.45 -0.37 0.62
C GLN A 98 13.10 -1.38 1.60
N ALA A 99 14.17 -2.07 1.18
CA ALA A 99 14.93 -2.92 2.10
C ALA A 99 15.59 -2.10 3.21
N ALA A 100 16.17 -0.94 2.88
CA ALA A 100 16.69 0.00 3.87
C ALA A 100 15.59 0.48 4.83
N ASP A 101 14.41 0.85 4.32
CA ASP A 101 13.26 1.27 5.15
C ASP A 101 12.87 0.25 6.21
N ILE A 102 12.96 -1.05 5.90
CA ILE A 102 12.61 -2.15 6.81
C ILE A 102 13.75 -2.42 7.79
N LEU A 103 14.97 -2.56 7.27
CA LEU A 103 16.12 -3.06 8.03
C LEU A 103 16.72 -2.00 8.95
N LEU A 104 16.55 -0.72 8.63
CA LEU A 104 17.00 0.40 9.46
C LEU A 104 16.39 0.36 10.88
N TYR A 105 15.18 -0.19 11.00
CA TYR A 105 14.48 -0.38 12.27
C TYR A 105 14.49 -1.83 12.76
N LYS A 106 15.32 -2.70 12.15
CA LYS A 106 15.37 -4.14 12.41
C LYS A 106 13.98 -4.79 12.35
N GLY A 107 13.18 -4.40 11.36
CA GLY A 107 11.80 -4.86 11.21
C GLY A 107 11.69 -6.38 11.10
N THR A 108 10.91 -7.00 11.98
CA THR A 108 10.74 -8.48 12.01
C THR A 108 9.52 -8.94 11.23
N HIS A 109 8.50 -8.09 11.10
CA HIS A 109 7.26 -8.39 10.39
C HIS A 109 6.84 -7.17 9.58
N VAL A 110 6.46 -7.39 8.32
CA VAL A 110 6.09 -6.32 7.39
C VAL A 110 4.76 -6.67 6.73
N PRO A 111 3.70 -5.87 6.96
CA PRO A 111 2.44 -6.04 6.23
C PRO A 111 2.65 -5.63 4.77
N VAL A 112 2.44 -6.58 3.85
CA VAL A 112 2.64 -6.36 2.43
C VAL A 112 1.49 -6.93 1.61
N GLY A 113 1.13 -6.23 0.54
CA GLY A 113 0.27 -6.80 -0.49
C GLY A 113 1.01 -7.88 -1.27
N GLN A 114 0.25 -8.79 -1.90
CA GLN A 114 0.85 -9.86 -2.70
C GLN A 114 1.73 -9.34 -3.84
N ASP A 115 1.41 -8.15 -4.37
CA ASP A 115 2.21 -7.45 -5.37
C ASP A 115 3.55 -6.92 -4.85
N GLN A 116 3.81 -6.93 -3.54
CA GLN A 116 5.05 -6.46 -2.92
C GLN A 116 5.89 -7.60 -2.31
N MET A 117 5.42 -8.86 -2.39
CA MET A 117 6.13 -10.02 -1.84
C MET A 117 7.54 -10.17 -2.40
N GLN A 118 7.72 -9.92 -3.69
CA GLN A 118 9.04 -10.04 -4.34
C GLN A 118 10.06 -9.03 -3.77
N HIS A 119 9.63 -7.82 -3.40
CA HIS A 119 10.52 -6.84 -2.77
C HIS A 119 10.84 -7.21 -1.33
N LEU A 120 9.89 -7.83 -0.61
CA LEU A 120 10.15 -8.30 0.74
C LEU A 120 11.18 -9.45 0.75
N GLU A 121 11.10 -10.37 -0.22
CA GLU A 121 12.15 -11.38 -0.41
C GLU A 121 13.50 -10.75 -0.76
N LEU A 122 13.54 -9.70 -1.60
CA LEU A 122 14.78 -8.95 -1.83
C LEU A 122 15.35 -8.37 -0.53
N ALA A 123 14.50 -7.78 0.33
CA ALA A 123 14.96 -7.24 1.62
C ALA A 123 15.56 -8.34 2.51
N ARG A 124 14.99 -9.55 2.47
CA ARG A 124 15.50 -10.73 3.20
C ARG A 124 16.85 -11.19 2.63
N ASP A 125 16.99 -11.23 1.30
CA ASP A 125 18.22 -11.60 0.62
C ASP A 125 19.35 -10.58 0.89
N ILE A 126 19.02 -9.28 0.91
CA ILE A 126 19.97 -8.20 1.24
C ILE A 126 20.40 -8.30 2.71
N ALA A 127 19.49 -8.57 3.64
CA ALA A 127 19.83 -8.79 5.05
C ALA A 127 20.83 -9.95 5.21
N ASP A 128 20.57 -11.08 4.57
CA ASP A 128 21.46 -12.23 4.54
C ASP A 128 22.82 -11.90 3.96
N LEU A 129 22.82 -11.22 2.80
CA LEU A 129 24.02 -10.90 2.09
C LEU A 129 24.90 -9.97 2.92
N PHE A 130 24.31 -8.95 3.56
CA PHE A 130 25.03 -8.03 4.45
C PHE A 130 25.63 -8.78 5.64
N ASN A 131 24.81 -9.55 6.36
CA ASN A 131 25.24 -10.34 7.52
C ASN A 131 26.40 -11.28 7.18
N LYS A 132 26.30 -11.98 6.05
CA LYS A 132 27.36 -12.88 5.56
C LYS A 132 28.63 -12.12 5.15
N THR A 133 28.49 -11.02 4.42
CA THR A 133 29.62 -10.25 3.87
C THR A 133 30.46 -9.64 4.99
N PHE A 134 29.80 -9.03 5.97
CA PHE A 134 30.46 -8.35 7.09
C PHE A 134 30.58 -9.21 8.35
N LYS A 135 30.24 -10.52 8.26
CA LYS A 135 30.33 -11.50 9.36
C LYS A 135 29.64 -11.02 10.64
N THR A 136 28.39 -10.57 10.49
CA THR A 136 27.53 -10.06 11.57
C THR A 136 26.17 -10.77 11.56
N ASP A 137 25.38 -10.60 12.62
CA ASP A 137 23.99 -11.07 12.76
C ASP A 137 23.00 -9.90 12.96
N MET A 138 23.44 -8.70 12.57
CA MET A 138 22.75 -7.43 12.82
C MET A 138 21.32 -7.34 12.25
N PHE A 139 21.12 -7.78 11.01
CA PHE A 139 19.84 -7.60 10.33
C PHE A 139 18.96 -8.85 10.40
N PRO A 140 17.74 -8.76 10.95
CA PRO A 140 16.80 -9.86 10.92
C PRO A 140 16.22 -10.04 9.51
N LYS A 141 15.71 -11.24 9.23
CA LYS A 141 14.90 -11.50 8.03
C LYS A 141 13.43 -11.16 8.31
N PRO A 142 12.88 -10.09 7.73
CA PRO A 142 11.48 -9.75 7.95
C PRO A 142 10.55 -10.86 7.42
N LYS A 143 9.45 -11.10 8.12
CA LYS A 143 8.37 -12.01 7.70
C LYS A 143 7.20 -11.22 7.13
N ALA A 144 6.56 -11.76 6.10
CA ALA A 144 5.36 -11.15 5.53
C ALA A 144 4.18 -11.31 6.50
N ILE A 145 3.41 -10.24 6.70
CA ILE A 145 2.03 -10.33 7.18
C ILE A 145 1.14 -10.13 5.96
N VAL A 146 0.50 -11.20 5.52
CA VAL A 146 -0.41 -11.17 4.36
C VAL A 146 -1.85 -11.16 4.88
N PRO A 147 -2.64 -10.11 4.60
CA PRO A 147 -4.06 -10.11 4.92
C PRO A 147 -4.80 -11.27 4.23
N PRO A 148 -5.84 -11.87 4.85
CA PRO A 148 -6.63 -12.93 4.22
C PRO A 148 -7.15 -12.52 2.84
N ALA A 149 -7.19 -13.46 1.88
CA ALA A 149 -7.64 -13.20 0.50
C ALA A 149 -9.08 -12.65 0.41
N THR A 150 -9.92 -12.97 1.40
CA THR A 150 -11.29 -12.45 1.56
C THR A 150 -11.35 -10.94 1.79
N GLN A 151 -10.23 -10.30 2.16
CA GLN A 151 -10.13 -8.84 2.34
C GLN A 151 -9.69 -8.09 1.07
N ARG A 152 -9.61 -8.78 -0.09
CA ARG A 152 -9.27 -8.13 -1.36
C ARG A 152 -10.49 -7.44 -1.96
N VAL A 153 -10.50 -6.12 -1.87
CA VAL A 153 -11.55 -5.29 -2.48
C VAL A 153 -11.27 -5.06 -3.97
N MET A 154 -12.23 -5.42 -4.82
CA MET A 154 -12.14 -5.27 -6.29
C MET A 154 -12.75 -3.95 -6.75
N SER A 155 -12.42 -3.53 -7.96
CA SER A 155 -12.97 -2.32 -8.57
C SER A 155 -14.48 -2.44 -8.73
N LEU A 156 -15.18 -1.34 -8.46
CA LEU A 156 -16.64 -1.26 -8.63
C LEU A 156 -17.04 -1.24 -10.11
N ARG A 157 -16.12 -0.94 -11.04
CA ARG A 157 -16.38 -0.89 -12.48
C ARG A 157 -15.94 -2.15 -13.20
N ASP A 158 -14.76 -2.65 -12.84
CA ASP A 158 -14.21 -3.90 -13.36
C ASP A 158 -13.96 -4.85 -12.19
N PRO A 159 -14.90 -5.78 -11.91
CA PRO A 159 -14.81 -6.63 -10.74
C PRO A 159 -13.70 -7.70 -10.85
N TYR A 160 -13.02 -7.82 -12.01
CA TYR A 160 -11.84 -8.68 -12.18
C TYR A 160 -10.54 -7.97 -11.78
N SER A 161 -10.55 -6.64 -11.74
CA SER A 161 -9.39 -5.83 -11.36
C SER A 161 -9.43 -5.41 -9.90
N LYS A 162 -8.28 -5.43 -9.23
CA LYS A 162 -8.15 -4.92 -7.85
C LYS A 162 -8.45 -3.42 -7.85
N MET A 163 -9.15 -2.94 -6.81
CA MET A 163 -9.35 -1.50 -6.63
C MET A 163 -7.99 -0.79 -6.52
N SER A 164 -7.80 0.28 -7.29
CA SER A 164 -6.54 1.02 -7.34
C SER A 164 -6.73 2.52 -7.16
N LYS A 165 -5.87 3.13 -6.35
CA LYS A 165 -5.78 4.59 -6.19
C LYS A 165 -5.34 5.30 -7.48
N SER A 166 -4.67 4.60 -8.39
CA SER A 166 -4.16 5.15 -9.65
C SER A 166 -5.07 4.89 -10.85
N ASP A 167 -6.24 4.28 -10.65
CA ASP A 167 -7.22 4.10 -11.74
C ASP A 167 -7.73 5.47 -12.22
N ILE A 168 -7.90 5.63 -13.53
CA ILE A 168 -8.37 6.88 -14.16
C ILE A 168 -9.82 7.16 -13.75
N SER A 169 -10.63 6.11 -13.62
CA SER A 169 -12.03 6.24 -13.24
C SER A 169 -12.17 6.31 -11.72
N ASP A 170 -12.50 7.49 -11.18
CA ASP A 170 -12.80 7.62 -9.75
C ASP A 170 -14.02 6.77 -9.31
N MET A 171 -14.92 6.46 -10.25
CA MET A 171 -16.07 5.57 -10.02
C MET A 171 -15.68 4.10 -9.77
N SER A 172 -14.42 3.72 -10.00
CA SER A 172 -13.90 2.37 -9.73
C SER A 172 -13.64 2.10 -8.24
N ARG A 173 -13.54 3.16 -7.42
CA ARG A 173 -13.06 3.08 -6.03
C ARG A 173 -13.87 3.94 -5.07
N ILE A 174 -13.87 3.56 -3.79
CA ILE A 174 -14.37 4.40 -2.69
C ILE A 174 -13.17 5.05 -2.02
N ASN A 175 -13.15 6.38 -1.98
CA ASN A 175 -12.15 7.13 -1.21
C ASN A 175 -12.67 7.36 0.21
N LEU A 176 -11.78 7.38 1.21
CA LEU A 176 -12.16 7.67 2.60
C LEU A 176 -12.75 9.09 2.76
N THR A 177 -12.42 9.99 1.84
CA THR A 177 -12.92 11.37 1.75
C THR A 177 -14.21 11.52 0.96
N ASP A 178 -14.75 10.45 0.36
CA ASP A 178 -15.97 10.53 -0.43
C ASP A 178 -17.16 10.88 0.48
N SER A 179 -18.00 11.83 0.05
CA SER A 179 -19.24 12.15 0.78
C SER A 179 -20.20 10.95 0.79
N PRO A 180 -21.13 10.85 1.77
CA PRO A 180 -22.13 9.79 1.79
C PRO A 180 -22.91 9.66 0.47
N ALA A 181 -23.25 10.79 -0.15
CA ALA A 181 -23.93 10.83 -1.44
C ALA A 181 -23.07 10.25 -2.58
N LEU A 182 -21.76 10.52 -2.58
CA LEU A 182 -20.83 9.99 -3.57
C LEU A 182 -20.57 8.49 -3.38
N ILE A 183 -20.40 8.04 -2.13
CA ILE A 183 -20.28 6.61 -1.79
C ILE A 183 -21.50 5.85 -2.30
N LYS A 184 -22.72 6.33 -1.96
CA LYS A 184 -23.96 5.73 -2.44
C LYS A 184 -24.00 5.70 -3.97
N LYS A 185 -23.73 6.82 -4.63
CA LYS A 185 -23.70 6.90 -6.11
C LYS A 185 -22.73 5.88 -6.73
N LYS A 186 -21.54 5.70 -6.15
CA LYS A 186 -20.51 4.77 -6.65
C LYS A 186 -20.95 3.31 -6.50
N ILE A 187 -21.45 2.93 -5.32
CA ILE A 187 -21.93 1.57 -5.07
C ILE A 187 -23.18 1.25 -5.92
N MET A 188 -24.11 2.20 -6.06
CA MET A 188 -25.28 2.03 -6.93
C MET A 188 -24.89 1.82 -8.39
N LYS A 189 -23.78 2.40 -8.85
CA LYS A 189 -23.23 2.23 -10.21
C LYS A 189 -22.24 1.08 -10.35
N ALA A 190 -22.03 0.29 -9.30
CA ALA A 190 -21.13 -0.86 -9.36
C ALA A 190 -21.63 -1.89 -10.38
N THR A 191 -20.71 -2.49 -11.14
CA THR A 191 -20.99 -3.51 -12.14
C THR A 191 -21.42 -4.80 -11.44
N THR A 192 -22.58 -5.33 -11.84
CA THR A 192 -23.15 -6.60 -11.34
C THR A 192 -23.76 -7.36 -12.50
N ASP A 193 -24.09 -8.64 -12.29
CA ASP A 193 -24.88 -9.42 -13.22
C ASP A 193 -26.39 -9.12 -13.10
N SER A 194 -27.18 -9.75 -13.98
CA SER A 194 -28.64 -9.67 -14.02
C SER A 194 -29.33 -10.85 -13.33
N VAL A 195 -28.60 -11.69 -12.60
CA VAL A 195 -29.16 -12.87 -11.92
C VAL A 195 -29.88 -12.40 -10.64
N THR A 196 -31.07 -12.94 -10.40
CA THR A 196 -31.88 -12.59 -9.22
C THR A 196 -31.27 -13.19 -7.95
N GLY A 197 -31.38 -12.47 -6.83
CA GLY A 197 -30.87 -12.92 -5.53
C GLY A 197 -29.37 -12.76 -5.36
N ILE A 198 -28.92 -12.92 -4.11
CA ILE A 198 -27.53 -12.68 -3.69
C ILE A 198 -26.83 -14.02 -3.42
N SER A 199 -25.71 -14.24 -4.10
CA SER A 199 -24.88 -15.43 -3.90
C SER A 199 -23.40 -15.06 -4.02
N TYR A 200 -22.55 -15.81 -3.34
CA TYR A 200 -21.10 -15.61 -3.37
C TYR A 200 -20.44 -16.62 -4.31
N ASP A 201 -20.06 -16.15 -5.49
CA ASP A 201 -19.25 -16.87 -6.46
C ASP A 201 -18.30 -15.89 -7.16
N PRO A 202 -17.06 -15.71 -6.67
CA PRO A 202 -16.12 -14.76 -7.26
C PRO A 202 -15.72 -15.07 -8.71
N LYS A 203 -15.99 -16.28 -9.22
CA LYS A 203 -15.68 -16.66 -10.60
C LYS A 203 -16.84 -16.35 -11.54
N VAL A 204 -18.07 -16.68 -11.14
CA VAL A 204 -19.26 -16.56 -11.99
C VAL A 204 -19.98 -15.23 -11.75
N ARG A 205 -20.02 -14.75 -10.51
CA ARG A 205 -20.69 -13.51 -10.09
C ARG A 205 -19.72 -12.56 -9.37
N PRO A 206 -18.62 -12.12 -10.02
CA PRO A 206 -17.55 -11.37 -9.37
C PRO A 206 -18.04 -10.02 -8.80
N GLY A 207 -18.97 -9.34 -9.48
CA GLY A 207 -19.53 -8.06 -9.02
C GLY A 207 -20.35 -8.18 -7.73
N ILE A 208 -21.24 -9.17 -7.65
CA ILE A 208 -22.04 -9.43 -6.45
C ILE A 208 -21.14 -9.92 -5.32
N SER A 209 -20.21 -10.83 -5.61
CA SER A 209 -19.27 -11.36 -4.61
C SER A 209 -18.38 -10.26 -4.04
N ASN A 210 -17.94 -9.29 -4.85
CA ASN A 210 -17.20 -8.13 -4.37
C ASN A 210 -18.04 -7.29 -3.40
N LEU A 211 -19.31 -7.04 -3.71
CA LEU A 211 -20.21 -6.29 -2.82
C LEU A 211 -20.51 -7.05 -1.52
N VAL A 212 -20.65 -8.37 -1.57
CA VAL A 212 -20.77 -9.23 -0.37
C VAL A 212 -19.50 -9.14 0.48
N SER A 213 -18.31 -9.26 -0.13
CA SER A 213 -17.03 -9.10 0.57
C SER A 213 -16.87 -7.72 1.22
N ILE A 214 -17.30 -6.65 0.53
CA ILE A 214 -17.29 -5.30 1.09
C ILE A 214 -18.22 -5.22 2.30
N TYR A 215 -19.45 -5.71 2.16
CA TYR A 215 -20.45 -5.70 3.23
C TYR A 215 -19.99 -6.49 4.46
N SER A 216 -19.49 -7.71 4.26
CA SER A 216 -18.99 -8.55 5.34
C SER A 216 -17.81 -7.89 6.07
N ALA A 217 -16.87 -7.29 5.31
CA ALA A 217 -15.73 -6.58 5.87
C ALA A 217 -16.14 -5.34 6.70
N VAL A 218 -17.06 -4.50 6.21
CA VAL A 218 -17.47 -3.29 6.95
C VAL A 218 -18.37 -3.58 8.15
N LYS A 219 -19.09 -4.71 8.12
CA LYS A 219 -19.90 -5.20 9.25
C LYS A 219 -19.13 -6.14 10.18
N GLU A 220 -17.89 -6.48 9.85
CA GLU A 220 -17.03 -7.37 10.63
C GLU A 220 -17.67 -8.75 10.90
N ILE A 221 -18.29 -9.32 9.86
CA ILE A 221 -18.93 -10.64 9.89
C ILE A 221 -18.36 -11.57 8.81
N SER A 222 -18.67 -12.87 8.90
CA SER A 222 -18.27 -13.83 7.86
C SER A 222 -19.03 -13.58 6.54
N THR A 223 -18.51 -14.14 5.44
CA THR A 223 -19.20 -14.08 4.14
C THR A 223 -20.52 -14.85 4.21
N GLU A 224 -20.54 -15.95 4.96
CA GLU A 224 -21.71 -16.79 5.20
C GLU A 224 -22.80 -16.02 5.94
N ASP A 225 -22.45 -15.33 7.04
CA ASP A 225 -23.40 -14.50 7.79
C ASP A 225 -23.93 -13.32 6.94
N ALA A 226 -23.09 -12.75 6.08
CA ALA A 226 -23.50 -11.69 5.17
C ALA A 226 -24.55 -12.19 4.16
N LEU A 227 -24.37 -13.40 3.61
CA LEU A 227 -25.35 -14.01 2.72
C LEU A 227 -26.66 -14.32 3.44
N GLU A 228 -26.60 -14.85 4.66
CA GLU A 228 -27.80 -15.14 5.46
C GLU A 228 -28.58 -13.85 5.78
N LYS A 229 -27.89 -12.80 6.24
CA LYS A 229 -28.52 -11.51 6.52
C LYS A 229 -29.15 -10.87 5.29
N CYS A 230 -28.59 -11.09 4.11
CA CYS A 230 -29.10 -10.55 2.85
C CYS A 230 -29.98 -11.53 2.07
N ALA A 231 -30.31 -12.71 2.61
CA ALA A 231 -31.05 -13.76 1.89
C ALA A 231 -32.47 -13.34 1.47
N HIS A 232 -33.09 -12.43 2.24
CA HIS A 232 -34.40 -11.87 1.93
C HIS A 232 -34.38 -10.86 0.77
N ILE A 233 -33.20 -10.35 0.39
CA ILE A 233 -33.04 -9.35 -0.66
C ILE A 233 -33.00 -10.05 -2.01
N THR A 234 -34.05 -9.84 -2.81
CA THR A 234 -34.17 -10.42 -4.16
C THR A 234 -33.65 -9.47 -5.25
N SER A 235 -33.69 -8.16 -4.98
CA SER A 235 -33.29 -7.10 -5.91
C SER A 235 -31.84 -6.68 -5.72
N THR A 236 -31.05 -6.70 -6.79
CA THR A 236 -29.67 -6.17 -6.81
C THR A 236 -29.61 -4.70 -6.42
N LYS A 237 -30.67 -3.93 -6.69
CA LYS A 237 -30.74 -2.51 -6.31
C LYS A 237 -30.78 -2.35 -4.79
N GLU A 238 -31.69 -3.08 -4.13
CA GLU A 238 -31.86 -3.07 -2.67
C GLU A 238 -30.60 -3.56 -1.97
N PHE A 239 -29.93 -4.57 -2.52
CA PHE A 239 -28.64 -5.02 -2.00
C PHE A 239 -27.57 -3.94 -2.09
N LYS A 240 -27.44 -3.25 -3.23
CA LYS A 240 -26.51 -2.12 -3.37
C LYS A 240 -26.82 -0.98 -2.40
N GLU A 241 -28.08 -0.70 -2.12
CA GLU A 241 -28.49 0.30 -1.11
C GLU A 241 -28.04 -0.13 0.28
N THR A 242 -28.26 -1.39 0.64
CA THR A 242 -27.82 -1.99 1.92
C THR A 242 -26.30 -1.91 2.09
N VAL A 243 -25.54 -2.27 1.04
CA VAL A 243 -24.06 -2.16 1.06
C VAL A 243 -23.62 -0.70 1.18
N ALA A 244 -24.28 0.23 0.47
CA ALA A 244 -23.94 1.64 0.55
C ALA A 244 -24.13 2.20 1.97
N GLU A 245 -25.24 1.88 2.62
CA GLU A 245 -25.53 2.31 3.99
C GLU A 245 -24.50 1.75 4.97
N ALA A 246 -24.17 0.46 4.87
CA ALA A 246 -23.16 -0.18 5.70
C ALA A 246 -21.77 0.48 5.56
N VAL A 247 -21.36 0.79 4.33
CA VAL A 247 -20.07 1.48 4.07
C VAL A 247 -20.08 2.89 4.64
N ILE A 248 -21.16 3.66 4.42
CA ILE A 248 -21.30 5.02 4.95
C ILE A 248 -21.23 5.02 6.47
N GLU A 249 -21.95 4.11 7.12
CA GLU A 249 -21.95 3.97 8.58
C GLU A 249 -20.54 3.66 9.11
N ARG A 250 -19.82 2.72 8.47
CA ARG A 250 -18.45 2.35 8.88
C ARG A 250 -17.46 3.49 8.70
N LEU A 251 -17.58 4.28 7.63
CA LEU A 251 -16.66 5.38 7.32
C LEU A 251 -16.96 6.66 8.10
N LYS A 252 -18.19 6.88 8.56
CA LYS A 252 -18.61 8.09 9.30
C LYS A 252 -17.68 8.49 10.47
N PRO A 253 -17.27 7.60 11.39
CA PRO A 253 -16.35 7.99 12.47
C PRO A 253 -14.98 8.42 11.94
N ILE A 254 -14.46 7.73 10.92
CA ILE A 254 -13.19 8.08 10.27
C ILE A 254 -13.30 9.45 9.61
N GLN A 255 -14.39 9.74 8.91
CA GLN A 255 -14.62 11.01 8.24
C GLN A 255 -14.78 12.18 9.21
N THR A 256 -15.40 11.92 10.37
CA THR A 256 -15.55 12.91 11.44
C THR A 256 -14.19 13.26 12.03
N GLU A 257 -13.37 12.26 12.33
CA GLU A 257 -12.02 12.47 12.85
C GLU A 257 -11.10 13.12 11.80
N LEU A 258 -11.25 12.75 10.53
CA LEU A 258 -10.53 13.38 9.43
C LEU A 258 -10.83 14.88 9.35
N ALA A 259 -12.11 15.27 9.41
CA ALA A 259 -12.51 16.68 9.40
C ALA A 259 -11.94 17.45 10.60
N ARG A 260 -11.96 16.82 11.80
CA ARG A 260 -11.36 17.39 13.01
C ARG A 260 -9.85 17.63 12.85
N LEU A 261 -9.12 16.64 12.35
CA LEU A 261 -7.66 16.72 12.14
C LEU A 261 -7.28 17.65 10.99
N GLN A 262 -8.13 17.79 9.96
CA GLN A 262 -7.93 18.77 8.89
C GLN A 262 -8.07 20.21 9.40
N ALA A 263 -8.96 20.44 10.37
CA ALA A 263 -9.09 21.74 11.02
C ALA A 263 -7.91 22.06 11.97
N ASP A 264 -7.22 21.03 12.48
CA ASP A 264 -6.04 21.16 13.35
C ASP A 264 -4.78 20.56 12.71
N GLN A 265 -4.33 21.19 11.62
CA GLN A 265 -3.08 20.79 10.97
C GLN A 265 -1.84 20.98 11.87
N GLY A 266 -1.94 21.83 12.90
CA GLY A 266 -0.86 22.06 13.87
C GLY A 266 -0.54 20.78 14.63
N TYR A 267 -1.57 20.12 15.16
CA TYR A 267 -1.44 18.82 15.82
C TYR A 267 -0.83 17.75 14.90
N VAL A 268 -1.30 17.63 13.66
CA VAL A 268 -0.78 16.61 12.72
C VAL A 268 0.72 16.83 12.43
N LYS A 269 1.15 18.07 12.23
CA LYS A 269 2.57 18.40 12.05
C LYS A 269 3.39 18.07 13.29
N GLN A 270 2.90 18.42 14.47
CA GLN A 270 3.55 18.09 15.73
C GLN A 270 3.73 16.57 15.91
N VAL A 271 2.72 15.77 15.56
CA VAL A 271 2.81 14.30 15.59
C VAL A 271 3.91 13.80 14.64
N LEU A 272 3.97 14.34 13.41
CA LEU A 272 5.01 13.98 12.45
C LEU A 272 6.41 14.41 12.90
N ASP A 273 6.54 15.56 13.56
CA ASP A 273 7.80 16.04 14.14
C ASP A 273 8.30 15.07 15.22
N GLN A 274 7.42 14.72 16.16
CA GLN A 274 7.75 13.79 17.23
C GLN A 274 8.07 12.38 16.69
N GLY A 275 7.31 11.91 15.72
CA GLY A 275 7.55 10.62 15.08
C GLY A 275 8.89 10.59 14.33
N ALA A 276 9.23 11.65 13.61
CA ALA A 276 10.51 11.76 12.92
C ALA A 276 11.69 11.72 13.90
N ASN A 277 11.61 12.44 15.01
CA ASN A 277 12.67 12.42 16.04
C ASN A 277 12.85 11.03 16.65
N LYS A 278 11.74 10.34 16.98
CA LYS A 278 11.78 8.95 17.50
C LYS A 278 12.39 7.98 16.48
N ALA A 279 11.99 8.11 15.22
CA ALA A 279 12.51 7.27 14.14
C ALA A 279 14.00 7.52 13.90
N GLU A 280 14.42 8.78 13.86
CA GLU A 280 15.82 9.17 13.68
C GLU A 280 16.73 8.63 14.80
N GLU A 281 16.28 8.64 16.05
CA GLU A 281 17.05 8.08 17.17
C GLU A 281 17.34 6.58 16.99
N VAL A 282 16.34 5.80 16.57
CA VAL A 282 16.50 4.35 16.33
C VAL A 282 17.35 4.10 15.09
N ALA A 283 17.05 4.82 14.00
CA ALA A 283 17.74 4.68 12.74
C ALA A 283 19.24 5.00 12.87
N ASN A 284 19.60 6.05 13.60
CA ASN A 284 20.99 6.44 13.79
C ASN A 284 21.77 5.39 14.59
N LYS A 285 21.15 4.74 15.60
CA LYS A 285 21.78 3.62 16.32
C LYS A 285 22.10 2.46 15.38
N THR A 286 21.16 2.09 14.52
CA THR A 286 21.40 1.08 13.48
C THR A 286 22.51 1.53 12.53
N MET A 287 22.50 2.78 12.07
CA MET A 287 23.56 3.27 11.17
C MET A 287 24.94 3.25 11.81
N GLU A 288 25.10 3.56 13.10
CA GLU A 288 26.39 3.41 13.78
C GLU A 288 26.91 1.96 13.75
N GLU A 289 26.03 0.97 13.91
CA GLU A 289 26.40 -0.44 13.76
C GLU A 289 26.79 -0.78 12.32
N VAL A 290 26.03 -0.27 11.33
CA VAL A 290 26.35 -0.45 9.90
C VAL A 290 27.71 0.14 9.58
N TYR A 291 27.96 1.39 9.96
CA TYR A 291 29.19 2.08 9.64
C TYR A 291 30.43 1.38 10.19
N LYS A 292 30.34 0.83 11.41
CA LYS A 292 31.40 0.01 12.00
C LYS A 292 31.61 -1.28 11.22
N ALA A 293 30.51 -1.97 10.86
CA ALA A 293 30.57 -3.22 10.12
C ALA A 293 31.22 -3.05 8.73
N VAL A 294 30.95 -1.92 8.06
CA VAL A 294 31.52 -1.62 6.74
C VAL A 294 32.86 -0.87 6.78
N GLY A 295 33.35 -0.50 7.98
CA GLY A 295 34.65 0.14 8.19
C GLY A 295 34.72 1.63 7.88
N LEU A 296 33.61 2.38 7.99
CA LEU A 296 33.56 3.82 7.73
C LEU A 296 33.78 4.69 8.98
N ARG A 297 33.37 4.22 10.16
CA ARG A 297 33.63 4.85 11.48
C ARG A 297 33.45 3.85 12.62
#